data_AF-A0A3D3SVD7-F1
#
_entry.id   AF-A0A3D3SVD7-F1
#
_cell.length_a   1.000
_cell.length_b   1.000
_cell.length_c   1.000
_cell.angle_alpha   90.00
_cell.angle_beta   90.00
_cell.angle_gamma   90.00
#
_symmetry.space_group_name_H-M   'P 1'
#
loop_
_entity.id
_entity.type
_entity.pdbx_description
1 polymer ?
#
loop_
_entity_poly.entity_id
_entity_poly.type
_entity_poly.pdbx_seq_one_letter_code
_entity_poly.pdbx_strand_id
1 'polypeptide(L)'
;ITLLQRSPGKPGEGLGKTTGWIHRTSLRQRGVRMRSGVSYLRITPEGLWVSTSKQGSGPQQDECLGFDSLVLCTGQTSNTLLAEELKAAGRSFHAVGGCRDAKALDAKRAIREAAELAACL
;
A
#
# COMPACT_ATOMS: atom_id res chain seq x y z
N ILE A 1 -15.71 -8.24 -5.79
CA ILE A 1 -14.54 -7.51 -5.27
C ILE A 1 -14.42 -6.18 -6.00
N THR A 2 -14.28 -5.08 -5.27
CA THR A 2 -13.99 -3.74 -5.81
C THR A 2 -12.66 -3.27 -5.26
N LEU A 3 -11.72 -2.91 -6.13
CA LEU A 3 -10.41 -2.37 -5.78
C LEU A 3 -10.42 -0.85 -6.02
N LEU A 4 -10.04 -0.10 -5.01
CA LEU A 4 -10.02 1.36 -5.01
C LEU A 4 -8.57 1.86 -4.86
N GLN A 5 -8.22 2.94 -5.56
CA GLN A 5 -6.97 3.66 -5.33
C GLN A 5 -7.16 5.18 -5.39
N ARG A 6 -6.40 5.90 -4.53
CA ARG A 6 -6.40 7.37 -4.51
C ARG A 6 -5.69 7.98 -5.71
N SER A 7 -4.63 7.35 -6.17
CA SER A 7 -3.88 7.83 -7.33
C SER A 7 -4.75 7.81 -8.59
N PRO A 8 -4.68 8.85 -9.43
CA PRO A 8 -5.26 8.79 -10.77
C PRO A 8 -4.47 7.77 -11.63
N GLY A 9 -5.01 7.43 -12.79
CA GLY A 9 -4.36 6.51 -13.72
C GLY A 9 -4.73 5.05 -13.50
N LYS A 10 -4.02 4.14 -14.18
CA LYS A 10 -4.40 2.71 -14.21
C LYS A 10 -3.99 2.05 -12.90
N PRO A 11 -4.88 1.34 -12.18
CA PRO A 11 -4.47 0.57 -11.01
C PRO A 11 -3.34 -0.40 -11.34
N GLY A 12 -2.27 -0.35 -10.54
CA GLY A 12 -1.06 -1.13 -10.76
C GLY A 12 -0.14 -0.62 -11.88
N GLU A 13 -0.23 0.64 -12.30
CA GLU A 13 0.69 1.26 -13.27
C GLU A 13 2.15 1.26 -12.81
N GLY A 14 2.40 1.37 -11.50
CA GLY A 14 3.73 1.26 -10.90
C GLY A 14 4.22 -0.16 -10.63
N LEU A 15 3.47 -1.20 -11.03
CA LEU A 15 3.92 -2.59 -10.88
C LEU A 15 5.06 -2.93 -11.85
N GLY A 16 5.73 -4.06 -11.60
CA GLY A 16 6.84 -4.53 -12.43
C GLY A 16 6.49 -4.53 -13.93
N LYS A 17 7.38 -3.97 -14.75
CA LYS A 17 7.15 -3.73 -16.20
C LYS A 17 6.70 -4.99 -16.95
N THR A 18 7.19 -6.16 -16.57
CA THR A 18 6.93 -7.44 -17.24
C THR A 18 5.71 -8.20 -16.71
N THR A 19 5.29 -7.95 -15.47
CA THR A 19 4.23 -8.73 -14.79
C THR A 19 2.97 -7.92 -14.48
N GLY A 20 3.06 -6.59 -14.41
CA GLY A 20 1.95 -5.72 -14.02
C GLY A 20 0.73 -5.85 -14.95
N TRP A 21 0.94 -6.06 -16.24
CA TRP A 21 -0.15 -6.28 -17.19
C TRP A 21 -0.88 -7.61 -16.96
N ILE A 22 -0.16 -8.69 -16.61
CA ILE A 22 -0.70 -10.03 -16.35
C ILE A 22 -1.67 -9.96 -15.16
N HIS A 23 -1.24 -9.34 -14.06
CA HIS A 23 -2.07 -9.20 -12.86
C HIS A 23 -3.37 -8.42 -13.14
N ARG A 24 -3.29 -7.30 -13.88
CA ARG A 24 -4.48 -6.52 -14.24
C ARG A 24 -5.44 -7.32 -15.12
N THR A 25 -4.92 -8.03 -16.12
CA THR A 25 -5.75 -8.86 -17.00
C THR A 25 -6.45 -9.97 -16.21
N SER A 26 -5.72 -10.66 -15.34
CA SER A 26 -6.29 -11.70 -14.46
C SER A 26 -7.40 -11.16 -13.55
N LEU A 27 -7.21 -9.98 -12.94
CA LEU A 27 -8.24 -9.33 -12.13
C LEU A 27 -9.49 -8.99 -12.95
N ARG A 28 -9.33 -8.46 -14.17
CA ARG A 28 -10.45 -8.15 -15.06
C ARG A 28 -11.23 -9.41 -15.47
N GLN A 29 -10.53 -10.49 -15.83
CA GLN A 29 -11.15 -11.77 -16.19
C GLN A 29 -11.96 -12.36 -15.03
N ARG A 30 -11.55 -12.09 -13.79
CA ARG A 30 -12.28 -12.47 -12.57
C ARG A 30 -13.39 -11.49 -12.17
N GLY A 31 -13.72 -10.51 -13.02
CA GLY A 31 -14.78 -9.54 -12.76
C GLY A 31 -14.48 -8.53 -11.65
N VAL A 32 -13.20 -8.31 -11.31
CA VAL A 32 -12.82 -7.31 -10.30
C VAL A 32 -13.05 -5.91 -10.85
N ARG A 33 -13.92 -5.14 -10.17
CA ARG A 33 -14.15 -3.72 -10.48
C ARG A 33 -13.01 -2.90 -9.92
N MET A 34 -12.38 -2.07 -10.75
CA MET A 34 -11.23 -1.26 -10.36
C MET A 34 -11.53 0.23 -10.56
N ARG A 35 -11.36 1.04 -9.52
CA ARG A 35 -11.62 2.49 -9.56
C ARG A 35 -10.42 3.26 -9.01
N SER A 36 -10.04 4.31 -9.72
CA SER A 36 -8.86 5.13 -9.46
C SER A 36 -9.25 6.59 -9.29
N GLY A 37 -8.38 7.38 -8.64
CA GLY A 37 -8.64 8.78 -8.40
C GLY A 37 -9.78 9.02 -7.40
N VAL A 38 -10.06 8.06 -6.51
CA VAL A 38 -11.09 8.23 -5.47
C VAL A 38 -10.52 8.93 -4.25
N SER A 39 -11.31 9.79 -3.62
CA SER A 39 -11.03 10.32 -2.29
C SER A 39 -11.82 9.53 -1.26
N TYR A 40 -11.15 8.96 -0.26
CA TYR A 40 -11.82 8.29 0.85
C TYR A 40 -12.29 9.33 1.87
N LEU A 41 -13.57 9.33 2.20
CA LEU A 41 -14.16 10.32 3.11
C LEU A 41 -14.30 9.76 4.53
N ARG A 42 -14.98 8.62 4.67
CA ARG A 42 -15.21 7.95 5.95
C ARG A 42 -15.69 6.51 5.76
N ILE A 43 -15.51 5.68 6.78
CA ILE A 43 -16.09 4.35 6.88
C ILE A 43 -17.24 4.44 7.90
N THR A 44 -18.42 3.98 7.52
CA THR A 44 -19.63 3.96 8.36
C THR A 44 -20.25 2.56 8.34
N PRO A 45 -21.22 2.24 9.22
CA PRO A 45 -21.92 0.95 9.19
C PRO A 45 -22.60 0.65 7.85
N GLU A 46 -23.00 1.69 7.10
CA GLU A 46 -23.62 1.56 5.77
C GLU A 46 -22.61 1.27 4.66
N GLY A 47 -21.33 1.57 4.87
CA GLY A 47 -20.27 1.32 3.89
C GLY A 47 -19.13 2.33 3.87
N LEU A 48 -18.38 2.34 2.77
CA LEU A 48 -17.26 3.25 2.54
C LEU A 48 -17.75 4.44 1.71
N TRP A 49 -17.69 5.63 2.30
CA TRP A 49 -17.97 6.87 1.58
C TRP A 49 -16.74 7.31 0.79
N VAL A 50 -16.93 7.47 -0.52
CA VAL A 50 -15.90 7.98 -1.42
C VAL A 50 -16.41 9.15 -2.25
N SER A 51 -15.49 10.00 -2.69
CA SER A 51 -15.77 11.05 -3.68
C SER A 51 -14.99 10.77 -4.97
N THR A 52 -15.65 10.90 -6.11
CA THR A 52 -15.01 10.87 -7.44
C THR A 52 -14.77 12.27 -8.01
N SER A 53 -15.10 13.30 -7.23
CA SER A 53 -14.92 14.71 -7.60
C SER A 53 -13.44 14.99 -7.87
N LYS A 54 -13.12 15.52 -9.06
CA LYS A 54 -11.78 16.07 -9.30
C LYS A 54 -11.63 17.31 -8.43
N GLN A 55 -10.55 17.40 -7.65
CA GLN A 55 -10.27 18.59 -6.84
C GLN A 55 -10.37 19.86 -7.71
N GLY A 56 -11.29 20.76 -7.36
CA GLY A 56 -11.45 22.07 -8.02
C GLY A 56 -12.35 22.13 -9.27
N SER A 57 -13.09 21.07 -9.64
CA SER A 57 -14.01 21.16 -10.79
C SER A 57 -15.26 20.27 -10.64
N GLY A 58 -16.42 20.92 -10.54
CA GLY A 58 -17.75 20.30 -10.61
C GLY A 58 -18.43 20.01 -9.26
N PRO A 59 -19.71 19.61 -9.29
CA PRO A 59 -20.46 19.25 -8.09
C PRO A 59 -19.85 18.02 -7.42
N GLN A 60 -19.87 18.03 -6.08
CA GLN A 60 -19.37 16.94 -5.25
C GLN A 60 -20.18 15.66 -5.52
N GLN A 61 -19.52 14.65 -6.08
CA GLN A 61 -20.09 13.32 -6.33
C GLN A 61 -19.60 12.36 -5.26
N ASP A 62 -20.32 12.35 -4.15
CA ASP A 62 -20.11 11.42 -3.07
C ASP A 62 -21.04 10.22 -3.22
N GLU A 63 -20.54 9.05 -2.89
CA GLU A 63 -21.28 7.81 -2.93
C GLU A 63 -20.86 6.90 -1.77
N CYS A 64 -21.82 6.16 -1.25
CA CYS A 64 -21.58 5.13 -0.25
C CYS A 64 -21.47 3.76 -0.92
N LEU A 65 -20.32 3.12 -0.75
CA LEU A 65 -20.06 1.77 -1.25
C LEU A 65 -20.31 0.77 -0.13
N GLY A 66 -21.46 0.09 -0.18
CA GLY A 66 -21.75 -1.03 0.71
C GLY A 66 -20.76 -2.18 0.53
N PHE A 67 -20.34 -2.79 1.64
CA PHE A 67 -19.44 -3.94 1.65
C PHE A 67 -19.75 -4.85 2.84
N ASP A 68 -19.51 -6.15 2.68
CA ASP A 68 -19.51 -7.12 3.80
C ASP A 68 -18.14 -7.18 4.48
N SER A 69 -17.07 -6.86 3.73
CA SER A 69 -15.69 -6.88 4.23
C SER A 69 -14.85 -5.79 3.58
N LEU A 70 -14.04 -5.13 4.39
CA LEU A 70 -13.09 -4.10 3.97
C LEU A 70 -11.66 -4.56 4.22
N VAL A 71 -10.86 -4.58 3.15
CA VAL A 71 -9.43 -4.91 3.22
C VAL A 71 -8.61 -3.64 2.99
N LEU A 72 -7.80 -3.25 3.99
CA LEU A 72 -6.97 -2.06 3.93
C LEU A 72 -5.54 -2.41 3.48
N CYS A 73 -5.21 -2.04 2.25
CA CYS A 73 -3.87 -2.19 1.67
C CYS A 73 -3.17 -0.83 1.53
N THR A 74 -3.05 -0.07 2.63
CA THR A 74 -2.62 1.34 2.62
C THR A 74 -1.13 1.57 2.86
N GLY A 75 -0.30 0.55 2.59
CA GLY A 75 1.14 0.59 2.83
C GLY A 75 1.52 -0.04 4.17
N GLN A 76 2.75 0.25 4.61
CA GLN A 76 3.39 -0.39 5.76
C GLN A 76 4.14 0.68 6.57
N THR A 77 4.25 0.45 7.87
CA THR A 77 5.11 1.22 8.79
C THR A 77 6.21 0.31 9.32
N SER A 78 7.37 0.88 9.63
CA SER A 78 8.48 0.11 10.20
C SER A 78 8.09 -0.40 11.59
N ASN A 79 8.34 -1.69 11.86
CA ASN A 79 8.26 -2.23 13.21
C ASN A 79 9.62 -2.06 13.89
N THR A 80 9.71 -1.09 14.79
CA THR A 80 10.95 -0.71 15.48
C THR A 80 10.97 -1.10 16.95
N LEU A 81 9.99 -1.87 17.44
CA LEU A 81 9.82 -2.16 18.87
C LEU A 81 11.10 -2.72 19.51
N LEU A 82 11.65 -3.80 18.95
CA LEU A 82 12.87 -4.41 19.46
C LEU A 82 14.10 -3.50 19.30
N ALA A 83 14.16 -2.67 18.26
CA ALA A 83 15.26 -1.75 18.05
C ALA A 83 15.31 -0.68 19.17
N GLU A 84 14.15 -0.16 19.57
CA GLU A 84 14.05 0.78 20.69
C GLU A 84 14.39 0.12 22.03
N GLU A 85 13.96 -1.12 22.26
CA GLU A 85 14.32 -1.90 23.46
C GLU A 85 15.83 -2.13 23.56
N LEU A 86 16.48 -2.56 22.47
CA LEU A 86 17.92 -2.78 22.43
C LEU A 86 18.70 -1.48 22.63
N LYS A 87 18.22 -0.38 22.04
CA LYS A 87 18.79 0.96 22.23
C LYS A 87 18.70 1.41 23.68
N ALA A 88 17.53 1.22 24.32
CA ALA A 88 17.34 1.54 25.74
C ALA A 88 18.24 0.71 26.66
N ALA A 89 18.54 -0.53 26.28
CA ALA A 89 19.49 -1.40 26.97
C ALA A 89 20.97 -1.12 26.65
N GLY A 90 21.28 -0.08 25.86
CA GLY A 90 22.64 0.27 25.46
C GLY A 90 23.33 -0.77 24.58
N ARG A 91 22.57 -1.62 23.88
CA ARG A 91 23.10 -2.68 23.01
C ARG A 91 23.32 -2.15 21.60
N SER A 92 24.46 -2.50 21.01
CA SER A 92 24.72 -2.30 19.59
C SER A 92 23.91 -3.30 18.75
N PHE A 93 23.30 -2.83 17.68
CA PHE A 93 22.59 -3.67 16.72
C PHE A 93 22.62 -3.05 15.31
N HIS A 94 22.29 -3.85 14.32
CA HIS A 94 22.03 -3.41 12.96
C HIS A 94 20.57 -3.67 12.60
N ALA A 95 19.96 -2.78 11.83
CA ALA A 95 18.62 -2.95 11.27
C ALA A 95 18.71 -3.00 9.75
N VAL A 96 17.97 -3.92 9.12
CA VAL A 96 17.89 -4.09 7.66
C VAL A 96 16.44 -4.35 7.24
N GLY A 97 16.08 -4.02 6.00
CA GLY A 97 14.75 -4.27 5.47
C GLY A 97 13.66 -3.46 6.21
N GLY A 98 12.54 -4.12 6.54
CA GLY A 98 11.30 -3.43 6.92
C GLY A 98 11.31 -2.82 8.31
N CYS A 99 12.11 -3.37 9.22
CA CYS A 99 12.32 -2.75 10.53
C CYS A 99 13.19 -1.49 10.43
N ARG A 100 14.04 -1.38 9.40
CA ARG A 100 14.85 -0.19 9.12
C ARG A 100 14.03 0.87 8.39
N ASP A 101 13.46 0.54 7.24
CA ASP A 101 12.59 1.41 6.46
C ASP A 101 11.56 0.57 5.70
N ALA A 102 10.29 0.68 6.07
CA ALA A 102 9.19 0.01 5.38
C ALA A 102 8.74 0.72 4.11
N LYS A 103 9.16 1.98 3.86
CA LYS A 103 8.69 2.76 2.71
C LYS A 103 9.14 2.11 1.41
N ALA A 104 8.17 1.66 0.62
CA ALA A 104 8.40 0.98 -0.66
C ALA A 104 9.42 -0.17 -0.56
N LEU A 105 9.47 -0.86 0.60
CA LEU A 105 10.32 -2.01 0.75
C LEU A 105 9.79 -3.16 -0.07
N ASP A 106 10.68 -3.78 -0.85
CA ASP A 106 10.46 -5.10 -1.42
C ASP A 106 11.52 -6.08 -0.91
N ALA A 107 11.29 -7.37 -1.17
CA ALA A 107 12.21 -8.43 -0.77
C ALA A 107 13.60 -8.22 -1.38
N LYS A 108 13.70 -7.67 -2.59
CA LYS A 108 14.97 -7.41 -3.27
C LYS A 108 15.83 -6.42 -2.48
N ARG A 109 15.24 -5.31 -2.02
CA ARG A 109 15.95 -4.33 -1.19
C ARG A 109 16.36 -4.92 0.16
N ALA A 110 15.46 -5.64 0.83
CA ALA A 110 15.78 -6.27 2.11
C ALA A 110 16.95 -7.25 2.02
N ILE A 111 16.96 -8.12 0.98
CA ILE A 111 18.04 -9.06 0.73
C ILE A 111 19.35 -8.34 0.45
N ARG A 112 19.32 -7.30 -0.38
CA ARG A 112 20.53 -6.51 -0.70
C ARG A 112 21.12 -5.87 0.56
N GLU A 113 20.30 -5.22 1.37
CA GLU A 113 20.76 -4.58 2.61
C GLU A 113 21.40 -5.58 3.58
N ALA A 114 20.80 -6.76 3.73
CA ALA A 114 21.36 -7.82 4.56
C ALA A 114 22.69 -8.36 4.01
N ALA A 115 22.79 -8.57 2.69
CA ALA A 115 24.01 -9.05 2.04
C ALA A 115 25.15 -8.02 2.13
N GLU A 116 24.87 -6.74 1.88
CA GLU A 116 25.83 -5.65 2.00
C GLU A 116 26.32 -5.49 3.45
N LEU A 117 25.42 -5.60 4.43
CA LEU A 117 25.80 -5.58 5.84
C LEU A 117 26.72 -6.75 6.19
N ALA A 118 26.35 -7.97 5.79
CA ALA A 118 27.12 -9.17 6.10
C ALA A 118 28.54 -9.14 5.49
N ALA A 119 28.73 -8.48 4.35
CA ALA A 119 30.04 -8.34 3.71
C ALA A 119 30.99 -7.36 4.44
N CYS A 120 30.45 -6.49 5.30
CA CYS A 120 31.20 -5.45 6.03
C CYS A 120 31.35 -5.75 7.53
N LEU A 121 30.85 -6.89 8.00
CA LEU A 121 31.01 -7.40 9.38
C LEU A 121 32.23 -8.31 9.48
#